data_AF-A0A7I8IAI2-F1
#
_entry.id   AF-A0A7I8IAI2-F1
#
_cell.length_a   1.000
_cell.length_b   1.000
_cell.length_c   1.000
_cell.angle_alpha   90.00
_cell.angle_beta   90.00
_cell.angle_gamma   90.00
#
_symmetry.space_group_name_H-M   'P 1'
#
loop_
_entity.id
_entity.type
_entity.pdbx_description
1 polymer ?
#
loop_
_entity_poly.entity_id
_entity_poly.type
_entity_poly.pdbx_seq_one_letter_code
_entity_poly.pdbx_strand_id
1 'polypeptide(L)' 'MGGSAEEMVEMERIFKRFDANGDGKISSKELEDALGSLGTASPEDVARMMRELDTDRDGFISFDEFSAFYRANRAS' A
#
# COMPACT_ATOMS: atom_id res chain seq x y z
N MET A 1 20.31 8.81 -15.06
CA MET A 1 19.83 8.38 -13.72
C MET A 1 18.50 9.08 -13.48
N GLY A 2 17.39 8.45 -13.86
CA GLY A 2 16.06 9.08 -13.90
C GLY A 2 15.02 8.51 -12.93
N GLY A 3 15.39 7.55 -12.06
CA GLY A 3 14.40 6.77 -11.31
C GLY A 3 13.68 7.51 -10.17
N SER A 4 14.31 8.46 -9.50
CA SER A 4 13.82 8.85 -8.16
C SER A 4 12.51 9.66 -8.14
N ALA A 5 12.23 10.48 -9.14
CA ALA A 5 11.06 11.37 -9.12
C ALA A 5 9.79 10.67 -9.64
N GLU A 6 9.91 9.91 -10.72
CA GLU A 6 8.77 9.23 -11.35
C GLU A 6 8.27 8.07 -10.48
N GLU A 7 9.18 7.35 -9.83
CA GLU A 7 8.83 6.29 -8.87
C GLU A 7 8.09 6.85 -7.64
N MET A 8 8.52 8.01 -7.11
CA MET A 8 7.80 8.66 -6.02
C MET A 8 6.39 9.09 -6.44
N VAL A 9 6.24 9.64 -7.65
CA VAL A 9 4.93 10.05 -8.16
C VAL A 9 4.02 8.84 -8.37
N GLU A 10 4.56 7.73 -8.87
CA GLU A 10 3.79 6.49 -9.05
C GLU A 10 3.41 5.86 -7.72
N MET A 11 4.33 5.77 -6.76
CA MET A 11 4.01 5.33 -5.40
C MET A 11 2.96 6.20 -4.76
N GLU A 12 3.08 7.53 -4.82
CA GLU A 12 2.10 8.44 -4.22
C GLU A 12 0.72 8.32 -4.88
N ARG A 13 0.67 8.16 -6.21
CA ARG A 13 -0.60 7.92 -6.92
C ARG A 13 -1.25 6.61 -6.52
N ILE A 14 -0.46 5.54 -6.38
CA ILE A 14 -0.97 4.25 -5.97
C ILE A 14 -1.42 4.33 -4.51
N PHE A 15 -0.61 4.90 -3.64
CA PHE A 15 -0.91 5.09 -2.23
C PHE A 15 -2.20 5.87 -2.01
N LYS A 16 -2.38 7.02 -2.68
CA LYS A 16 -3.62 7.81 -2.65
C LYS A 16 -4.84 7.10 -3.22
N ARG A 17 -4.63 6.03 -4.01
CA ARG A 17 -5.73 5.21 -4.52
C ARG A 17 -6.25 4.24 -3.46
N PHE A 18 -5.39 3.86 -2.52
CA PHE A 18 -5.73 3.03 -1.37
C PHE A 18 -6.14 3.88 -0.16
N ASP A 19 -5.46 4.99 0.10
CA ASP A 19 -5.75 5.97 1.15
C ASP A 19 -6.99 6.81 0.79
N ALA A 20 -8.18 6.26 1.08
CA ALA A 20 -9.46 6.84 0.73
C ALA A 20 -9.81 8.04 1.63
N ASN A 21 -9.35 8.03 2.88
CA ASN A 21 -9.57 9.09 3.84
C ASN A 21 -8.54 10.23 3.71
N GLY A 22 -7.40 10.00 3.04
CA GLY A 22 -6.35 10.97 2.82
C GLY A 22 -5.51 11.28 4.06
N ASP A 23 -5.44 10.36 5.02
CA ASP A 23 -4.74 10.57 6.29
C ASP A 23 -3.25 10.22 6.23
N GLY A 24 -2.78 9.72 5.07
CA GLY A 24 -1.37 9.43 4.83
C GLY A 24 -0.93 8.04 5.29
N LYS A 25 -1.88 7.18 5.64
CA LYS A 25 -1.71 5.77 5.98
C LYS A 25 -2.90 4.97 5.45
N ILE A 26 -2.66 3.72 5.06
CA ILE A 26 -3.72 2.84 4.57
C ILE A 26 -4.15 1.94 5.71
N SER A 27 -5.38 2.12 6.19
CA SER A 27 -5.96 1.20 7.15
C SER A 27 -6.35 -0.14 6.50
N SER A 28 -6.43 -1.20 7.30
CA SER A 28 -6.92 -2.52 6.85
C SER A 28 -8.29 -2.42 6.14
N LYS A 29 -9.15 -1.50 6.58
CA LYS A 29 -10.46 -1.25 5.98
C LYS A 29 -10.38 -0.57 4.61
N GLU A 30 -9.47 0.38 4.46
CA GLU A 30 -9.24 1.05 3.17
C GLU A 30 -8.58 0.12 2.16
N LEU A 31 -7.65 -0.72 2.62
CA LEU A 31 -7.08 -1.78 1.80
C LEU A 31 -8.15 -2.77 1.36
N GLU A 32 -9.05 -3.17 2.26
CA GLU A 32 -10.20 -4.03 1.94
C GLU A 32 -11.12 -3.38 0.90
N ASP A 33 -11.46 -2.10 1.04
CA ASP A 33 -12.37 -1.40 0.13
C ASP A 33 -11.74 -1.22 -1.27
N ALA A 34 -10.45 -0.87 -1.30
CA ALA A 34 -9.69 -0.73 -2.54
C ALA A 34 -9.49 -2.07 -3.27
N LEU A 35 -9.19 -3.15 -2.53
CA LEU A 35 -9.06 -4.48 -3.10
C LEU A 35 -10.42 -5.10 -3.47
N GLY A 36 -11.47 -4.79 -2.72
CA GLY A 36 -12.85 -5.15 -3.04
C GLY A 36 -13.31 -4.48 -4.34
N SER A 37 -12.89 -3.24 -4.59
CA SER A 37 -13.12 -2.53 -5.84
C SER A 37 -12.36 -3.14 -7.04
N LEU A 38 -11.27 -3.88 -6.79
CA LEU A 38 -10.55 -4.66 -7.81
C LEU A 38 -11.17 -6.06 -8.04
N GLY A 39 -12.15 -6.46 -7.21
CA GLY A 39 -13.12 -7.50 -7.52
C GLY A 39 -12.84 -8.90 -6.96
N THR A 40 -11.83 -9.11 -6.09
CA THR A 40 -11.46 -10.48 -5.65
C THR A 40 -10.57 -10.59 -4.39
N ALA A 41 -10.54 -9.62 -3.47
CA ALA A 41 -9.87 -9.86 -2.19
C ALA A 41 -10.84 -10.31 -1.11
N SER A 42 -10.54 -11.44 -0.48
CA SER A 42 -11.21 -11.86 0.75
C SER A 42 -10.59 -11.12 1.94
N PRO A 43 -11.30 -11.00 3.09
CA PRO A 43 -10.72 -10.43 4.31
C PRO A 43 -9.43 -11.17 4.74
N GLU A 44 -9.30 -12.45 4.40
CA GLU A 44 -8.07 -13.22 4.63
C GLU A 44 -6.89 -12.75 3.76
N ASP A 45 -7.15 -12.38 2.49
CA ASP A 45 -6.15 -11.81 1.59
C ASP A 45 -5.71 -10.43 2.07
N VAL A 46 -6.66 -9.61 2.50
CA VAL A 46 -6.37 -8.29 3.11
C VAL A 46 -5.50 -8.46 4.35
N ALA A 47 -5.85 -9.37 5.26
CA ALA A 47 -5.08 -9.63 6.47
C ALA A 47 -3.70 -10.23 6.20
N ARG A 48 -3.53 -10.95 5.09
CA ARG A 48 -2.23 -11.43 4.63
C ARG A 48 -1.40 -10.28 4.07
N MET A 49 -1.95 -9.48 3.17
CA MET A 49 -1.26 -8.32 2.58
C MET A 49 -0.89 -7.29 3.65
N MET A 50 -1.78 -7.01 4.61
CA MET A 50 -1.45 -6.17 5.76
C MET A 50 -0.25 -6.74 6.49
N ARG A 51 -0.22 -8.03 6.84
CA ARG A 51 0.94 -8.61 7.54
C ARG A 51 2.25 -8.59 6.73
N GLU A 52 2.18 -8.55 5.41
CA GLU A 52 3.36 -8.45 4.56
C GLU A 52 3.86 -7.00 4.40
N LEU A 53 2.96 -6.01 4.51
CA LEU A 53 3.27 -4.58 4.33
C LEU A 53 3.48 -3.84 5.67
N ASP A 54 2.62 -4.09 6.65
CA ASP A 54 2.63 -3.55 8.01
C ASP A 54 3.72 -4.27 8.83
N THR A 55 4.92 -3.70 8.75
CA THR A 55 6.14 -4.24 9.36
C THR A 55 6.16 -3.91 10.86
N ASP A 56 5.68 -2.74 11.23
CA ASP A 56 5.60 -2.30 12.64
C ASP A 56 4.41 -2.92 13.39
N ARG A 57 3.40 -3.42 12.65
CA ARG A 57 2.17 -4.04 13.17
C ARG A 57 1.28 -3.06 13.93
N ASP A 58 1.24 -1.81 13.49
CA ASP A 58 0.35 -0.78 14.03
C ASP A 58 -1.09 -0.93 13.48
N GLY A 59 -1.30 -1.81 12.49
CA GLY A 59 -2.59 -2.02 11.83
C GLY A 59 -2.85 -1.03 10.69
N PHE A 60 -1.83 -0.26 10.30
CA PHE A 60 -1.85 0.72 9.22
C PHE A 60 -0.57 0.60 8.39
N ILE A 61 -0.69 0.72 7.07
CA ILE A 61 0.48 0.78 6.19
C ILE A 61 0.85 2.24 6.00
N SER A 62 1.99 2.63 6.54
CA SER A 62 2.53 3.98 6.37
C SER A 62 3.13 4.16 4.97
N PHE A 63 3.24 5.41 4.51
CA PHE A 63 3.90 5.70 3.23
C PHE A 63 5.34 5.15 3.16
N ASP A 64 6.07 5.19 4.28
CA ASP A 64 7.44 4.65 4.37
C ASP A 64 7.46 3.13 4.11
N GLU A 65 6.60 2.38 4.79
CA GLU A 65 6.47 0.92 4.64
C GLU A 65 6.06 0.53 3.21
N PHE A 66 5.07 1.25 2.65
CA PHE A 66 4.65 1.06 1.27
C PHE A 66 5.81 1.33 0.29
N SER A 67 6.56 2.41 0.51
CA SER A 67 7.68 2.79 -0.35
C SER A 67 8.83 1.78 -0.29
N ALA A 68 9.12 1.24 0.89
CA ALA A 68 10.13 0.22 1.10
C ALA A 68 9.75 -1.07 0.37
N PHE A 69 8.50 -1.51 0.50
CA PHE A 69 7.98 -2.68 -0.22
C PHE A 69 8.02 -2.47 -1.73
N TYR A 70 7.54 -1.33 -2.22
CA TYR A 70 7.45 -1.06 -3.65
C TYR A 70 8.84 -1.00 -4.30
N ARG A 71 9.85 -0.48 -3.60
CA ARG A 71 11.26 -0.56 -4.03
C ARG A 71 11.81 -1.97 -4.02
N ALA A 72 11.48 -2.76 -2.99
CA ALA A 72 11.94 -4.14 -2.87
C ALA A 72 11.34 -5.05 -3.97
N ASN A 73 10.05 -4.87 -4.30
CA ASN A 73 9.35 -5.71 -5.26
C ASN A 73 9.64 -5.34 -6.73
N ARG A 74 10.02 -4.09 -7.03
CA ARG A 74 10.36 -3.63 -8.40
C ARG A 74 11.81 -3.93 -8.80
N ALA A 75 12.67 -4.36 -7.87
CA ALA A 75 14.09 -4.63 -8.10
C ALA A 75 14.41 -6.09 -8.52
N SER A 76 13.42 -6.87 -8.97
CA SER A 76 13.60 -8.27 -9.43
C SER A 76 13.52 -8.41 -10.93
#